data_AF-A0A4Z1J4N1-F1
#
_entry.id   AF-A0A4Z1J4N1-F1
#
_cell.length_a   1.000
_cell.length_b   1.000
_cell.length_c   1.000
_cell.angle_alpha   90.00
_cell.angle_beta   90.00
_cell.angle_gamma   90.00
#
_symmetry.space_group_name_H-M   'P 1'
#
loop_
_entity.id
_entity.type
_entity.pdbx_description
1 polymer ?
#
loop_
_entity_poly.entity_id
_entity_poly.type
_entity_poly.pdbx_seq_one_letter_code
_entity_poly.pdbx_strand_id
1 'polypeptide(L)'
;MSSYTPNFDNKCYITTNSPDGNTTTFVDSTSFVTVSKHPGTTLRYAYSAASTLSLTDDTDLKAHQEIIKEEKIPFFPSAGGSAAAFLHLDPNPDGAEGFMHRTRTLDYVHVAEGEVEYAVNSGEKKIFKKGDVVIQRAGWHAWKNLSKTEGATLFAVAIGGEGATEGFMEVPSA
;
A
#
# COMPACT_ATOMS: atom_id res chain seq x y z
N MET A 1 17.77 7.15 22.57
CA MET A 1 16.68 7.59 21.68
C MET A 1 15.49 6.71 21.98
N SER A 2 14.31 7.28 22.25
CA SER A 2 13.08 6.51 22.36
C SER A 2 12.85 5.81 21.02
N SER A 3 12.73 4.48 21.00
CA SER A 3 12.34 3.75 19.79
C SER A 3 10.90 4.13 19.46
N TYR A 4 10.71 4.93 18.41
CA TYR A 4 9.37 5.19 17.88
C TYR A 4 8.69 3.85 17.59
N THR A 5 7.46 3.69 18.08
CA THR A 5 6.64 2.51 17.81
C THR A 5 5.40 3.00 17.08
N PRO A 6 5.19 2.61 15.81
CA PRO A 6 3.99 3.00 15.08
C PRO A 6 2.73 2.54 15.82
N ASN A 7 1.70 3.40 15.87
CA ASN A 7 0.38 2.96 16.30
C ASN A 7 -0.38 2.38 15.10
N PHE A 8 -0.81 1.12 15.21
CA PHE A 8 -1.51 0.37 14.17
C PHE A 8 -2.90 -0.12 14.58
N ASP A 9 -3.58 0.59 15.48
CA ASP A 9 -4.89 0.21 16.04
C ASP A 9 -6.03 0.10 15.01
N ASN A 10 -5.85 0.61 13.78
CA ASN A 10 -6.83 0.50 12.71
C ASN A 10 -7.01 -0.96 12.24
N LYS A 11 -8.25 -1.31 11.89
CA LYS A 11 -8.70 -2.65 11.47
C LYS A 11 -9.21 -2.63 10.04
N CYS A 12 -9.01 -3.75 9.33
CA CYS A 12 -9.61 -3.99 8.02
C CYS A 12 -10.84 -4.88 8.25
N TYR A 13 -11.99 -4.47 7.73
CA TYR A 13 -13.25 -5.21 7.82
C TYR A 13 -13.67 -5.64 6.42
N ILE A 14 -13.93 -6.93 6.25
CA ILE A 14 -14.29 -7.53 4.96
C ILE A 14 -15.70 -8.08 5.07
N THR A 15 -16.48 -7.94 4.00
CA THR A 15 -17.84 -8.47 3.91
C THR A 15 -17.93 -9.63 2.92
N THR A 16 -18.88 -10.52 3.14
CA THR A 16 -19.28 -11.58 2.20
C THR A 16 -20.81 -11.59 2.04
N ASN A 17 -21.30 -12.20 0.97
CA ASN A 17 -22.73 -12.35 0.70
C ASN A 17 -23.17 -13.81 0.79
N SER A 18 -24.40 -14.05 1.25
CA SER A 18 -25.04 -15.36 1.19
C SER A 18 -25.13 -15.85 -0.27
N PRO A 19 -25.19 -17.18 -0.52
CA PRO A 19 -25.25 -17.72 -1.88
C PRO A 19 -26.44 -17.24 -2.72
N ASP A 20 -27.54 -16.86 -2.07
CA ASP A 20 -28.73 -16.28 -2.72
C ASP A 20 -28.64 -14.75 -2.94
N GLY A 21 -27.55 -14.12 -2.48
CA GLY A 21 -27.28 -12.69 -2.60
C GLY A 21 -28.12 -11.79 -1.69
N ASN A 22 -28.94 -12.35 -0.80
CA ASN A 22 -29.91 -11.57 -0.02
C ASN A 22 -29.36 -11.03 1.31
N THR A 23 -28.25 -11.57 1.79
CA THR A 23 -27.67 -11.20 3.09
C THR A 23 -26.19 -10.88 2.92
N THR A 24 -25.75 -9.75 3.49
CA THR A 24 -24.33 -9.39 3.62
C THR A 24 -23.93 -9.46 5.09
N THR A 25 -22.80 -10.13 5.38
CA THR A 25 -22.23 -10.22 6.73
C THR A 25 -20.76 -9.84 6.72
N PHE A 26 -20.20 -9.57 7.90
CA PHE A 26 -18.76 -9.44 8.05
C PHE A 26 -18.11 -10.82 8.15
N VAL A 27 -16.90 -10.93 7.59
CA VAL A 27 -16.01 -12.06 7.83
C VAL A 27 -15.40 -11.88 9.23
N ASP A 28 -15.32 -12.96 10.02
CA ASP A 28 -14.91 -12.91 11.44
C ASP A 28 -13.44 -12.45 11.68
N SER A 29 -12.64 -12.28 10.62
CA SER A 29 -11.22 -11.90 10.72
C SER A 29 -10.94 -10.47 10.26
N THR A 30 -10.15 -9.74 11.04
CA THR A 30 -9.51 -8.48 10.61
C THR A 30 -8.08 -8.75 10.14
N SER A 31 -7.72 -8.29 8.94
CA SER A 31 -6.72 -9.02 8.13
C SER A 31 -5.47 -8.25 7.74
N PHE A 32 -5.08 -7.19 8.46
CA PHE A 32 -3.83 -6.51 8.11
C PHE A 32 -2.63 -7.45 8.30
N VAL A 33 -2.00 -7.85 7.20
CA VAL A 33 -0.70 -8.52 7.23
C VAL A 33 0.36 -7.44 7.26
N THR A 34 1.13 -7.41 8.34
CA THR A 34 2.14 -6.39 8.58
C THR A 34 3.51 -6.96 8.25
N VAL A 35 4.22 -6.31 7.33
CA VAL A 35 5.61 -6.66 6.99
C VAL A 35 6.46 -5.41 6.94
N SER A 36 7.59 -5.45 7.64
CA SER A 36 8.63 -4.43 7.54
C SER A 36 9.70 -4.93 6.57
N LYS A 37 9.61 -4.52 5.29
CA LYS A 37 10.57 -4.96 4.25
C LYS A 37 11.88 -4.17 4.27
N HIS A 38 11.86 -2.91 4.72
CA HIS A 38 13.03 -2.03 4.76
C HIS A 38 13.08 -1.25 6.08
N PRO A 39 14.29 -0.91 6.59
CA PRO A 39 14.41 -0.05 7.76
C PRO A 39 13.63 1.26 7.59
N GLY A 40 12.85 1.63 8.59
CA GLY A 40 12.07 2.88 8.56
C GLY A 40 10.77 2.80 7.76
N THR A 41 10.38 1.62 7.25
CA THR A 41 9.17 1.45 6.45
C THR A 41 8.41 0.18 6.81
N THR A 42 7.12 0.33 7.08
CA THR A 42 6.22 -0.79 7.38
C THR A 42 5.03 -0.80 6.42
N LEU A 43 4.83 -1.92 5.72
CA LEU A 43 3.66 -2.15 4.88
C LEU A 43 2.62 -2.95 5.65
N ARG A 44 1.36 -2.53 5.54
CA ARG A 44 0.21 -3.25 6.10
C ARG A 44 -0.79 -3.53 4.99
N TYR A 45 -0.71 -4.75 4.46
CA TYR A 45 -1.56 -5.23 3.38
C TYR A 45 -3.02 -5.31 3.83
N ALA A 46 -3.92 -4.72 3.06
CA ALA A 46 -5.35 -4.71 3.34
C ALA A 46 -6.09 -5.78 2.52
N TYR A 47 -5.95 -5.75 1.19
CA TYR A 47 -6.65 -6.66 0.27
C TYR A 47 -6.01 -6.61 -1.12
N SER A 48 -6.23 -7.63 -1.95
CA SER A 48 -5.85 -7.62 -3.36
C SER A 48 -6.82 -8.42 -4.20
N ALA A 49 -6.98 -8.03 -5.46
CA ALA A 49 -7.73 -8.76 -6.46
C ALA A 49 -6.82 -9.23 -7.59
N ALA A 50 -7.10 -10.44 -8.09
CA ALA A 50 -6.45 -10.98 -9.28
C ALA A 50 -6.81 -10.18 -10.55
N SER A 51 -6.08 -10.42 -11.64
CA SER A 51 -6.27 -9.75 -12.93
C SER A 51 -7.67 -9.96 -13.54
N THR A 52 -8.29 -11.10 -13.25
CA THR A 52 -9.71 -11.33 -13.51
C THR A 52 -10.42 -11.40 -12.18
N LEU A 53 -10.98 -10.27 -11.75
CA LEU A 53 -11.76 -10.20 -10.51
C LEU A 53 -13.01 -11.08 -10.62
N SER A 54 -13.18 -12.00 -9.66
CA SER A 54 -14.40 -12.77 -9.47
C SER A 54 -14.83 -12.66 -8.01
N LEU A 55 -16.02 -12.13 -7.78
CA LEU A 55 -16.68 -12.11 -6.47
C LEU A 55 -17.61 -13.31 -6.27
N THR A 56 -17.82 -14.12 -7.32
CA THR A 56 -18.67 -15.32 -7.26
C THR A 56 -18.05 -16.33 -6.31
N ASP A 57 -18.90 -16.91 -5.46
CA ASP A 57 -18.52 -17.90 -4.44
C ASP A 57 -17.30 -17.47 -3.60
N ASP A 58 -17.17 -16.18 -3.31
CA ASP A 58 -16.06 -15.60 -2.54
C ASP A 58 -14.68 -15.95 -3.11
N THR A 59 -14.56 -16.04 -4.44
CA THR A 59 -13.31 -16.43 -5.11
C THR A 59 -12.14 -15.51 -4.75
N ASP A 60 -12.35 -14.19 -4.77
CA ASP A 60 -11.35 -13.20 -4.37
C ASP A 60 -11.02 -13.26 -2.88
N LEU A 61 -12.03 -13.45 -2.02
CA LEU A 61 -11.85 -13.58 -0.58
C LEU A 61 -11.02 -14.82 -0.22
N LYS A 62 -11.29 -15.96 -0.87
CA LYS A 62 -10.48 -17.18 -0.70
C LYS A 62 -9.03 -16.93 -1.12
N ALA A 63 -8.80 -16.25 -2.25
CA ALA A 63 -7.45 -15.89 -2.68
C ALA A 63 -6.73 -14.97 -1.67
N HIS A 64 -7.44 -13.97 -1.14
CA HIS A 64 -6.93 -13.11 -0.06
C HIS A 64 -6.56 -13.89 1.20
N GLN A 65 -7.39 -14.84 1.62
CA GLN A 65 -7.12 -15.69 2.78
C GLN A 65 -5.88 -16.57 2.59
N GLU A 66 -5.63 -17.08 1.39
CA GLU A 66 -4.39 -17.82 1.09
C GLU A 66 -3.16 -16.91 1.15
N ILE A 67 -3.24 -15.70 0.58
CA ILE A 67 -2.16 -14.70 0.64
C ILE A 67 -1.77 -14.40 2.11
N ILE A 68 -2.76 -14.25 2.98
CA ILE A 68 -2.54 -14.01 4.42
C ILE A 68 -1.85 -15.19 5.08
N LYS A 69 -2.29 -16.43 4.81
CA LYS A 69 -1.68 -17.63 5.37
C LYS A 69 -0.22 -17.79 4.96
N GLU A 70 0.11 -17.39 3.74
CA GLU A 70 1.48 -17.46 3.21
C GLU A 70 2.36 -16.27 3.64
N GLU A 71 1.79 -15.27 4.34
CA GLU A 71 2.44 -14.00 4.69
C GLU A 71 3.09 -13.30 3.49
N LYS A 72 2.58 -13.57 2.28
CA LYS A 72 3.02 -12.90 1.06
C LYS A 72 2.31 -11.56 0.97
N ILE A 73 3.05 -10.51 0.61
CA ILE A 73 2.46 -9.20 0.31
C ILE A 73 2.64 -8.89 -1.18
N PRO A 74 1.59 -9.09 -2.00
CA PRO A 74 1.59 -8.71 -3.41
C PRO A 74 1.25 -7.22 -3.52
N PHE A 75 2.10 -6.34 -2.98
CA PHE A 75 1.82 -4.89 -2.93
C PHE A 75 1.77 -4.27 -4.34
N PHE A 76 2.56 -4.80 -5.27
CA PHE A 76 2.55 -4.38 -6.67
C PHE A 76 1.84 -5.46 -7.49
N PRO A 77 0.60 -5.21 -7.97
CA PRO A 77 -0.18 -6.22 -8.67
C PRO A 77 0.29 -6.44 -10.12
N SER A 78 -0.01 -7.62 -10.65
CA SER A 78 0.08 -7.89 -12.09
C SER A 78 -0.96 -7.08 -12.88
N ALA A 79 -0.79 -6.99 -14.21
CA ALA A 79 -1.72 -6.30 -15.10
C ALA A 79 -3.19 -6.71 -14.87
N GLY A 80 -4.07 -5.73 -14.70
CA GLY A 80 -5.50 -5.93 -14.40
C GLY A 80 -5.83 -6.23 -12.94
N GLY A 81 -4.83 -6.59 -12.12
CA GLY A 81 -5.02 -6.83 -10.69
C GLY A 81 -5.00 -5.54 -9.87
N SER A 82 -5.35 -5.64 -8.60
CA SER A 82 -5.27 -4.53 -7.65
C SER A 82 -4.71 -4.97 -6.31
N ALA A 83 -4.12 -4.02 -5.58
CA ALA A 83 -3.69 -4.22 -4.20
C ALA A 83 -3.92 -2.94 -3.41
N ALA A 84 -4.37 -3.07 -2.17
CA ALA A 84 -4.53 -2.00 -1.22
C ALA A 84 -3.68 -2.25 0.02
N ALA A 85 -2.94 -1.25 0.49
CA ALA A 85 -2.17 -1.34 1.71
C ALA A 85 -1.95 0.03 2.34
N PHE A 86 -1.68 0.03 3.65
CA PHE A 86 -1.03 1.16 4.28
C PHE A 86 0.49 1.06 4.10
N LEU A 87 1.11 2.19 3.82
CA LEU A 87 2.55 2.40 3.87
C LEU A 87 2.83 3.36 5.02
N HIS A 88 3.49 2.86 6.06
CA HIS A 88 3.95 3.65 7.19
C HIS A 88 5.43 3.95 7.03
N LEU A 89 5.78 5.23 7.21
CA LEU A 89 7.14 5.75 7.20
C LEU A 89 7.48 6.19 8.62
N ASP A 90 8.52 5.59 9.19
CA ASP A 90 9.02 5.96 10.52
C ASP A 90 9.54 7.42 10.52
N PRO A 91 9.75 8.02 11.70
CA PRO A 91 10.45 9.29 11.81
C PRO A 91 11.80 9.26 11.09
N ASN A 92 12.14 10.36 10.44
CA ASN A 92 13.33 10.50 9.62
C ASN A 92 14.30 11.54 10.23
N PRO A 93 14.94 11.26 11.37
CA PRO A 93 15.78 12.23 12.09
C PRO A 93 16.97 12.73 11.26
N ASP A 94 17.53 11.85 10.44
CA ASP A 94 18.69 12.12 9.58
C ASP A 94 18.31 12.76 8.24
N GLY A 95 17.01 12.88 7.95
CA GLY A 95 16.53 13.48 6.71
C GLY A 95 16.91 12.69 5.46
N ALA A 96 17.04 11.36 5.57
CA ALA A 96 17.33 10.46 4.46
C ALA A 96 16.33 10.66 3.30
N GLU A 97 16.82 10.56 2.07
CA GLU A 97 15.97 10.65 0.88
C GLU A 97 15.07 9.41 0.75
N GLY A 98 13.90 9.61 0.15
CA GLY A 98 12.98 8.52 -0.14
C GLY A 98 13.54 7.56 -1.19
N PHE A 99 12.97 6.35 -1.23
CA PHE A 99 13.37 5.34 -2.19
C PHE A 99 12.76 5.61 -3.58
N MET A 100 13.58 6.13 -4.49
CA MET A 100 13.18 6.40 -5.88
C MET A 100 12.96 5.08 -6.63
N HIS A 101 11.76 4.88 -7.15
CA HIS A 101 11.40 3.71 -7.95
C HIS A 101 10.24 4.00 -8.89
N ARG A 102 9.94 3.06 -9.78
CA ARG A 102 8.79 3.10 -10.68
C ARG A 102 8.11 1.75 -10.76
N THR A 103 6.80 1.76 -10.72
CA THR A 103 5.94 0.59 -10.96
C THR A 103 5.08 0.84 -12.19
N ARG A 104 4.64 -0.22 -12.87
CA ARG A 104 3.68 -0.11 -13.99
C ARG A 104 2.25 -0.10 -13.46
N THR A 105 1.95 0.80 -12.54
CA THR A 105 0.66 0.87 -11.86
C THR A 105 0.04 2.26 -11.96
N LEU A 106 -1.29 2.31 -11.82
CA LEU A 106 -2.02 3.51 -11.45
C LEU A 106 -2.30 3.44 -9.96
N ASP A 107 -1.79 4.41 -9.20
CA ASP A 107 -1.91 4.40 -7.75
C ASP A 107 -2.71 5.60 -7.25
N TYR A 108 -3.66 5.31 -6.37
CA TYR A 108 -4.41 6.29 -5.59
C TYR A 108 -3.81 6.30 -4.20
N VAL A 109 -3.03 7.33 -3.89
CA VAL A 109 -2.32 7.42 -2.60
C VAL A 109 -2.90 8.54 -1.79
N HIS A 110 -3.56 8.19 -0.68
CA HIS A 110 -4.09 9.13 0.29
C HIS A 110 -3.11 9.28 1.46
N VAL A 111 -2.80 10.51 1.85
CA VAL A 111 -2.04 10.78 3.07
C VAL A 111 -3.00 10.69 4.26
N ALA A 112 -2.93 9.57 4.99
CA ALA A 112 -3.80 9.30 6.12
C ALA A 112 -3.32 10.05 7.39
N GLU A 113 -2.00 10.14 7.58
CA GLU A 113 -1.38 10.79 8.74
C GLU A 113 -0.04 11.42 8.39
N GLY A 114 0.32 12.48 9.12
CA GLY A 114 1.59 13.18 8.98
C GLY A 114 1.67 14.10 7.76
N GLU A 115 2.91 14.41 7.39
CA GLU A 115 3.28 15.21 6.23
C GLU A 115 4.44 14.51 5.52
N VAL A 116 4.33 14.36 4.20
CA VAL A 116 5.31 13.66 3.37
C VAL A 116 5.76 14.54 2.21
N GLU A 117 7.03 14.42 1.84
CA GLU A 117 7.53 14.89 0.55
C GLU A 117 7.39 13.76 -0.48
N TYR A 118 6.84 14.12 -1.64
CA TYR A 118 6.76 13.29 -2.83
C TYR A 118 7.68 13.89 -3.89
N ALA A 119 8.75 13.17 -4.20
CA ALA A 119 9.74 13.55 -5.20
C ALA A 119 9.51 12.78 -6.49
N VAL A 120 9.70 13.43 -7.64
CA VAL A 120 9.71 12.78 -8.95
C VAL A 120 11.09 12.93 -9.60
N ASN A 121 11.40 12.10 -10.60
CA ASN A 121 12.75 12.03 -11.20
C ASN A 121 13.20 13.31 -11.94
N SER A 122 12.29 14.25 -12.25
CA SER A 122 12.67 15.57 -12.77
C SER A 122 13.39 16.45 -11.74
N GLY A 123 13.41 16.03 -10.47
CA GLY A 123 13.89 16.83 -9.34
C GLY A 123 12.79 17.66 -8.68
N GLU A 124 11.58 17.72 -9.26
CA GLU A 124 10.44 18.36 -8.61
C GLU A 124 10.04 17.59 -7.35
N LYS A 125 9.76 18.34 -6.29
CA LYS A 125 9.33 17.85 -4.98
C LYS A 125 8.12 18.62 -4.51
N LYS A 126 7.13 17.92 -3.96
CA LYS A 126 5.94 18.53 -3.35
C LYS A 126 5.68 17.93 -1.99
N ILE A 127 5.16 18.77 -1.11
CA ILE A 127 4.75 18.38 0.23
C ILE A 127 3.26 18.09 0.22
N PHE A 128 2.87 16.95 0.75
CA PHE A 128 1.49 16.51 0.91
C PHE A 128 1.20 16.27 2.39
N LYS A 129 0.03 16.72 2.83
CA LYS A 129 -0.42 16.69 4.22
C LYS A 129 -1.57 15.71 4.37
N LYS A 130 -1.85 15.32 5.63
CA LYS A 130 -3.05 14.56 5.96
C LYS A 130 -4.29 15.11 5.25
N GLY A 131 -5.00 14.24 4.53
CA GLY A 131 -6.16 14.62 3.72
C GLY A 131 -5.87 14.62 2.22
N ASP A 132 -4.64 14.92 1.83
CA ASP A 132 -4.28 15.04 0.42
C ASP A 132 -4.27 13.69 -0.29
N VAL A 133 -4.39 13.74 -1.62
CA VAL A 133 -4.37 12.58 -2.51
C VAL A 133 -3.39 12.82 -3.65
N VAL A 134 -2.58 11.82 -3.95
CA VAL A 134 -1.71 11.76 -5.12
C VAL A 134 -2.23 10.68 -6.06
N ILE A 135 -2.39 11.06 -7.33
CA ILE A 135 -2.69 10.12 -8.42
C ILE A 135 -1.38 9.87 -9.17
N GLN A 136 -0.77 8.72 -8.91
CA GLN A 136 0.51 8.34 -9.50
C GLN A 136 0.27 7.49 -10.75
N ARG A 137 0.83 7.91 -11.88
CA ARG A 137 0.59 7.27 -13.20
C ARG A 137 1.89 6.68 -13.76
N ALA A 138 2.27 5.50 -13.29
CA ALA A 138 3.49 4.79 -13.69
C ALA A 138 4.75 5.69 -13.71
N GLY A 139 4.83 6.62 -12.76
CA GLY A 139 5.88 7.62 -12.66
C GLY A 139 7.01 7.17 -11.75
N TRP A 140 8.22 7.67 -12.01
CA TRP A 140 9.30 7.59 -11.05
C TRP A 140 8.99 8.48 -9.86
N HIS A 141 9.05 7.91 -8.66
CA HIS A 141 8.69 8.62 -7.45
C HIS A 141 9.42 8.11 -6.21
N ALA A 142 9.48 8.95 -5.19
CA ALA A 142 9.97 8.62 -3.87
C ALA A 142 9.11 9.32 -2.80
N TRP A 143 8.83 8.60 -1.71
CA TRP A 143 8.15 9.13 -0.53
C TRP A 143 9.15 9.35 0.60
N LYS A 144 9.11 10.52 1.22
CA LYS A 144 9.98 10.88 2.34
C LYS A 144 9.13 11.44 3.47
N ASN A 145 9.24 10.87 4.66
CA ASN A 145 8.72 11.51 5.87
C ASN A 145 9.63 12.70 6.22
N LEU A 146 9.03 13.87 6.42
CA LEU A 146 9.75 15.11 6.78
C LEU A 146 9.93 15.27 8.29
N SER A 147 9.14 14.55 9.09
CA SER A 147 9.22 14.65 10.55
C SER A 147 10.40 13.87 11.09
N LYS A 148 11.09 14.46 12.06
CA LYS A 148 12.21 13.83 12.79
C LYS A 148 11.75 13.00 13.99
N THR A 149 10.51 13.17 14.42
CA THR A 149 10.00 12.59 15.68
C THR A 149 8.70 11.83 15.53
N GLU A 150 7.92 12.09 14.47
CA GLU A 150 6.62 11.49 14.21
C GLU A 150 6.67 10.65 12.93
N GLY A 151 5.91 9.56 12.89
CA GLY A 151 5.70 8.78 11.67
C GLY A 151 4.71 9.45 10.72
N ALA A 152 4.66 8.96 9.49
CA ALA A 152 3.66 9.34 8.49
C ALA A 152 3.04 8.09 7.87
N THR A 153 1.74 8.14 7.55
CA THR A 153 1.00 6.98 7.04
C THR A 153 0.29 7.35 5.75
N LEU A 154 0.51 6.54 4.72
CA LEU A 154 -0.16 6.59 3.43
C LEU A 154 -1.10 5.39 3.31
N PHE A 155 -2.26 5.57 2.68
CA PHE A 155 -3.08 4.47 2.19
C PHE A 155 -3.05 4.48 0.67
N ALA A 156 -2.55 3.39 0.08
CA ALA A 156 -2.39 3.27 -1.36
C ALA A 156 -3.29 2.16 -1.91
N VAL A 157 -3.96 2.46 -3.02
CA VAL A 157 -4.59 1.47 -3.89
C VAL A 157 -3.85 1.48 -5.22
N ALA A 158 -3.17 0.39 -5.54
CA ALA A 158 -2.45 0.19 -6.80
C ALA A 158 -3.27 -0.66 -7.75
N ILE A 159 -3.32 -0.29 -9.03
CA ILE A 159 -3.93 -1.06 -10.11
C ILE A 159 -2.87 -1.36 -11.15
N GLY A 160 -2.70 -2.64 -11.50
CA GLY A 160 -1.73 -3.11 -12.47
C GLY A 160 -2.07 -2.63 -13.88
N GLY A 161 -1.22 -1.80 -14.46
CA GLY A 161 -1.32 -1.37 -15.86
C GLY A 161 -0.80 -2.43 -16.83
N GLU A 162 -0.84 -2.10 -18.12
CA GLU A 162 -0.29 -2.96 -19.17
C GLU A 162 1.18 -3.32 -18.91
N GLY A 163 1.51 -4.61 -19.00
CA GLY A 163 2.87 -5.11 -18.78
C GLY A 163 3.34 -5.06 -17.33
N ALA A 164 2.45 -4.80 -16.36
CA ALA A 164 2.75 -4.93 -14.94
C ALA A 164 2.91 -6.41 -14.56
N THR A 165 3.95 -6.70 -13.77
CA THR A 165 4.24 -8.02 -13.23
C THR A 165 4.23 -7.93 -11.71
N GLU A 166 3.64 -8.92 -11.05
CA GLU A 166 3.54 -8.93 -9.59
C GLU A 166 4.90 -8.76 -8.91
N GLY A 167 4.95 -7.86 -7.92
CA GLY A 167 6.14 -7.58 -7.12
C GLY A 167 7.26 -6.87 -7.87
N PHE A 168 7.12 -6.63 -9.19
CA PHE A 168 8.14 -5.97 -9.98
C PHE A 168 8.14 -4.47 -9.76
N MET A 169 9.34 -3.92 -9.64
CA MET A 169 9.60 -2.49 -9.57
C MET A 169 10.91 -2.17 -10.28
N GLU A 170 10.91 -1.06 -10.99
CA GLU A 170 12.11 -0.51 -11.61
C GLU A 170 12.82 0.40 -10.61
N VAL A 171 14.13 0.19 -10.45
CA VAL A 171 15.00 0.98 -9.58
C VAL A 171 16.04 1.73 -10.42
N PRO A 172 16.57 2.88 -9.96
CA PRO A 172 17.63 3.58 -10.67
C PRO A 172 18.84 2.68 -10.89
N SER A 173 19.46 2.77 -12.07
CA SER A 173 20.77 2.15 -12.29
C SER A 173 21.80 2.78 -11.35
N ALA A 174 22.66 1.95 -10.76
CA ALA A 174 23.79 2.39 -9.94
C ALA A 174 24.80 3.22 -10.75
#